data_AF-A0A0R2JFH9-F1
#
_entry.id   AF-A0A0R2JFH9-F1
#
_cell.length_a   1.000
_cell.length_b   1.000
_cell.length_c   1.000
_cell.angle_alpha   90.00
_cell.angle_beta   90.00
_cell.angle_gamma   90.00
#
_symmetry.space_group_name_H-M   'P 1'
#
loop_
_entity.id
_entity.type
_entity.pdbx_description
1 polymer ?
#
loop_
_entity_poly.entity_id
_entity_poly.type
_entity_poly.pdbx_seq_one_letter_code
_entity_poly.pdbx_strand_id
1 'polypeptide(L)'
;MSESHLSFGTGRQLAYIDYLDALADFFILFKDIPGLKDKLQLAQTAVKAINQGEFPPPLHDMAVTETDIAATQAYVLARYPQQPEQGNALWEQLREALEQVDYCLQNIRDEFIEDFNLYAYLTPTFLGALSKELAGKSTLEIMAGQGYLSAGLRALRPDQTIIATDNQDWQYQPVDAVTPVTLVENLDALAAIDKYGNQVEAILMSWAPDTSDIDWQVLQKIRQEHPEITFLVIGEFKGATDSEIFWQSATLNELDAINATRPPFDLIDEKIYRVS
;
A
#
# COMPACT_ATOMS: atom_id res chain seq x y z
N MET A 1 22.11 -7.31 9.71
CA MET A 1 21.38 -8.37 8.99
C MET A 1 21.00 -7.76 7.66
N SER A 2 21.42 -8.32 6.53
CA SER A 2 20.98 -7.79 5.23
C SER A 2 19.47 -7.88 5.18
N GLU A 3 18.79 -6.76 4.95
CA GLU A 3 17.37 -6.79 4.61
C GLU A 3 17.25 -7.67 3.37
N SER A 4 16.73 -8.87 3.55
CA SER A 4 16.39 -9.73 2.44
C SER A 4 15.29 -9.01 1.66
N HIS A 5 15.59 -8.59 0.44
CA HIS A 5 14.61 -8.06 -0.49
C HIS A 5 13.49 -9.10 -0.64
N LEU A 6 12.30 -8.80 -0.13
CA LEU A 6 11.15 -9.68 -0.24
C LEU A 6 10.55 -9.45 -1.63
N SER A 7 10.40 -10.50 -2.42
CA SER A 7 9.90 -10.43 -3.79
C SER A 7 8.53 -11.07 -3.91
N PHE A 8 7.69 -10.51 -4.80
CA PHE A 8 6.42 -11.08 -5.25
C PHE A 8 6.48 -11.58 -6.71
N GLY A 9 7.68 -11.71 -7.28
CA GLY A 9 7.87 -12.19 -8.65
C GLY A 9 8.67 -11.21 -9.50
N THR A 10 8.30 -11.07 -10.77
CA THR A 10 9.04 -10.25 -11.74
C THR A 10 8.62 -8.78 -11.78
N GLY A 11 7.49 -8.41 -11.17
CA GLY A 11 6.91 -7.07 -11.35
C GLY A 11 6.46 -6.81 -12.79
N ARG A 12 6.17 -5.55 -13.10
CA ARG A 12 5.69 -5.11 -14.43
C ARG A 12 6.82 -4.90 -15.44
N GLN A 13 8.05 -4.63 -14.98
CA GLN A 13 9.20 -4.35 -15.82
C GLN A 13 8.94 -3.23 -16.86
N LEU A 14 8.16 -2.21 -16.48
CA LEU A 14 7.88 -1.05 -17.31
C LEU A 14 9.20 -0.35 -17.62
N ALA A 15 9.46 -0.14 -18.92
CA ALA A 15 10.66 0.56 -19.38
C ALA A 15 10.60 2.07 -19.13
N TYR A 16 9.39 2.61 -19.00
CA TYR A 16 9.10 4.01 -18.79
C TYR A 16 7.88 4.13 -17.87
N ILE A 17 7.96 5.08 -16.94
CA ILE A 17 6.96 5.42 -15.93
C ILE A 17 6.98 6.95 -15.83
N ASP A 18 5.88 7.62 -16.19
CA ASP A 18 5.79 9.09 -16.24
C ASP A 18 6.14 9.71 -14.87
N TYR A 19 5.65 9.10 -13.79
CA TYR A 19 5.93 9.56 -12.43
C TYR A 19 7.42 9.52 -12.08
N LEU A 20 8.15 8.46 -12.48
CA LEU A 20 9.59 8.37 -12.24
C LEU A 20 10.40 9.42 -13.00
N ASP A 21 9.96 9.79 -14.21
CA ASP A 21 10.58 10.85 -15.00
C ASP A 21 10.39 12.22 -14.33
N ALA A 22 9.14 12.53 -13.92
CA ALA A 22 8.84 13.74 -13.15
C ALA A 22 9.67 13.84 -11.86
N LEU A 23 9.77 12.76 -11.08
CA LEU A 23 10.59 12.73 -9.88
C LEU A 23 12.09 12.91 -10.17
N ALA A 24 12.59 12.47 -11.33
CA ALA A 24 13.99 12.64 -11.70
C ALA A 24 14.34 14.11 -11.94
N ASP A 25 13.45 14.86 -12.59
CA ASP A 25 13.60 16.30 -12.79
C ASP A 25 13.59 17.07 -11.46
N PHE A 26 12.65 16.74 -10.57
CA PHE A 26 12.62 17.33 -9.23
C PHE A 26 13.84 16.98 -8.39
N PHE A 27 14.34 15.74 -8.50
CA PHE A 27 15.56 15.34 -7.80
C PHE A 27 16.75 16.21 -8.21
N ILE A 28 16.88 16.54 -9.50
CA ILE A 28 17.96 17.42 -9.97
C ILE A 28 17.86 18.82 -9.34
N LEU A 29 16.65 19.36 -9.21
CA LEU A 29 16.39 20.68 -8.62
C LEU A 29 16.65 20.71 -7.11
N PHE A 30 16.29 19.64 -6.39
CA PHE A 30 16.25 19.61 -4.93
C PHE A 30 17.33 18.74 -4.26
N LYS A 31 18.26 18.14 -5.02
CA LYS A 31 19.33 17.26 -4.49
C LYS A 31 20.20 17.89 -3.39
N ASP A 32 20.30 19.21 -3.33
CA ASP A 32 21.11 19.93 -2.34
C ASP A 32 20.30 20.33 -1.09
N ILE A 33 19.03 19.92 -1.03
CA ILE A 33 18.13 20.12 0.11
C ILE A 33 17.79 18.75 0.69
N PRO A 34 18.43 18.32 1.80
CA PRO A 34 18.36 16.94 2.28
C PRO A 34 16.94 16.40 2.46
N GLY A 35 16.04 17.14 3.10
CA GLY A 35 14.66 16.69 3.34
C GLY A 35 13.90 16.35 2.06
N LEU A 36 13.97 17.23 1.05
CA LEU A 36 13.32 17.00 -0.25
C LEU A 36 14.01 15.90 -1.05
N LYS A 37 15.35 15.89 -1.06
CA LYS A 37 16.12 14.83 -1.72
C LYS A 37 15.73 13.45 -1.19
N ASP A 38 15.65 13.31 0.12
CA ASP A 38 15.39 12.02 0.76
C ASP A 38 13.96 11.53 0.45
N LYS A 39 12.96 12.42 0.46
CA LYS A 39 11.57 12.10 0.05
C LYS A 39 11.47 11.67 -1.41
N LEU A 40 12.08 12.43 -2.32
CA LEU A 40 12.11 12.12 -3.75
C LEU A 40 12.81 10.77 -4.01
N GLN A 41 13.92 10.51 -3.32
CA GLN A 41 14.64 9.25 -3.44
C GLN A 41 13.83 8.07 -2.88
N LEU A 42 13.11 8.27 -1.76
CA LEU A 42 12.24 7.25 -1.17
C LEU A 42 11.09 6.89 -2.13
N ALA A 43 10.41 7.89 -2.70
CA ALA A 43 9.36 7.68 -3.70
C ALA A 43 9.88 6.91 -4.93
N GLN A 44 11.01 7.36 -5.50
CA GLN A 44 11.63 6.67 -6.62
C GLN A 44 12.01 5.22 -6.29
N THR A 45 12.49 4.97 -5.07
CA THR A 45 12.87 3.63 -4.63
C THR A 45 11.65 2.72 -4.50
N ALA A 46 10.54 3.23 -3.95
CA ALA A 46 9.30 2.47 -3.81
C ALA A 46 8.72 2.04 -5.17
N VAL A 47 8.55 2.99 -6.10
CA VAL A 47 8.02 2.70 -7.45
C VAL A 47 8.94 1.73 -8.21
N LYS A 48 10.27 1.94 -8.14
CA LYS A 48 11.24 1.03 -8.80
C LYS A 48 11.20 -0.38 -8.20
N ALA A 49 11.09 -0.52 -6.89
CA ALA A 49 11.00 -1.83 -6.23
C ALA A 49 9.76 -2.59 -6.73
N ILE A 50 8.59 -1.96 -6.72
CA ILE A 50 7.35 -2.59 -7.21
C ILE A 50 7.48 -2.99 -8.69
N ASN A 51 8.03 -2.10 -9.52
CA ASN A 51 8.25 -2.39 -10.94
C ASN A 51 9.20 -3.59 -11.16
N GLN A 52 10.14 -3.80 -10.23
CA GLN A 52 11.10 -4.90 -10.24
C GLN A 52 10.58 -6.19 -9.60
N GLY A 53 9.39 -6.18 -9.02
CA GLY A 53 8.82 -7.35 -8.35
C GLY A 53 9.23 -7.49 -6.88
N GLU A 54 9.64 -6.39 -6.25
CA GLU A 54 10.05 -6.32 -4.84
C GLU A 54 9.05 -5.51 -4.02
N PHE A 55 8.80 -5.94 -2.78
CA PHE A 55 8.01 -5.15 -1.85
C PHE A 55 8.78 -3.88 -1.45
N PRO A 56 8.15 -2.70 -1.53
CA PRO A 56 8.83 -1.43 -1.35
C PRO A 56 9.16 -1.13 0.12
N PRO A 57 10.08 -0.18 0.37
CA PRO A 57 10.36 0.32 1.72
C PRO A 57 9.14 1.04 2.32
N PRO A 58 9.06 1.21 3.65
CA PRO A 58 8.01 2.04 4.24
C PRO A 58 8.11 3.49 3.80
N LEU A 59 7.00 4.04 3.31
CA LEU A 59 6.84 5.47 3.08
C LEU A 59 6.53 6.18 4.39
N HIS A 60 6.99 7.42 4.51
CA HIS A 60 6.74 8.30 5.64
C HIS A 60 7.06 9.74 5.22
N ASP A 61 6.44 10.71 5.88
CA ASP A 61 6.75 12.14 5.72
C ASP A 61 6.68 12.64 4.26
N MET A 62 5.74 12.15 3.46
CA MET A 62 5.67 12.44 2.02
C MET A 62 5.24 13.89 1.71
N ALA A 63 4.55 14.58 2.60
CA ALA A 63 4.18 15.97 2.40
C ALA A 63 5.41 16.91 2.44
N VAL A 64 5.41 17.96 1.62
CA VAL A 64 6.37 19.06 1.75
C VAL A 64 6.01 19.88 2.99
N THR A 65 6.95 20.01 3.91
CA THR A 65 6.74 20.63 5.22
C THR A 65 7.26 22.07 5.27
N GLU A 66 6.87 22.81 6.32
CA GLU A 66 7.48 24.12 6.61
C GLU A 66 9.01 24.05 6.76
N THR A 67 9.53 22.93 7.26
CA THR A 67 10.98 22.69 7.37
C THR A 67 11.63 22.60 5.99
N ASP A 68 10.98 21.94 5.03
CA ASP A 68 11.48 21.83 3.65
C ASP A 68 11.47 23.19 2.94
N ILE A 69 10.41 23.97 3.16
CA ILE A 69 10.28 25.34 2.64
C ILE A 69 11.39 26.23 3.22
N ALA A 70 11.60 26.20 4.53
CA ALA A 70 12.64 26.98 5.19
C ALA A 70 14.05 26.57 4.73
N ALA A 71 14.30 25.27 4.54
CA ALA A 71 15.56 24.77 3.99
C ALA A 71 15.79 25.26 2.55
N THR A 72 14.73 25.32 1.74
CA THR A 72 14.78 25.88 0.38
C THR A 72 15.11 27.36 0.36
N GLN A 73 14.49 28.15 1.24
CA GLN A 73 14.83 29.57 1.39
C GLN A 73 16.29 29.76 1.84
N ALA A 74 16.75 28.96 2.80
CA ALA A 74 18.14 29.00 3.27
C ALA A 74 19.12 28.65 2.14
N TYR A 75 18.81 27.67 1.29
CA TYR A 75 19.60 27.31 0.12
C TYR A 75 19.74 28.48 -0.86
N VAL A 76 18.63 29.16 -1.18
CA VAL A 76 18.64 30.34 -2.07
C VAL A 76 19.50 31.46 -1.49
N LEU A 77 19.32 31.79 -0.20
CA LEU A 77 20.08 32.85 0.48
C LEU A 77 21.58 32.53 0.55
N ALA A 78 21.95 31.27 0.76
CA ALA A 78 23.34 30.84 0.77
C ALA A 78 23.99 30.94 -0.62
N ARG A 79 23.23 30.68 -1.69
CA ARG A 79 23.72 30.75 -3.07
C ARG A 79 23.87 32.19 -3.57
N TYR A 80 22.96 33.08 -3.17
CA TYR A 80 22.90 34.47 -3.63
C TYR A 80 22.83 35.49 -2.48
N PRO A 81 23.82 35.55 -1.58
CA PRO A 81 23.75 36.34 -0.34
C PRO A 81 23.69 37.85 -0.54
N GLN A 82 24.13 38.34 -1.71
CA GLN A 82 24.17 39.78 -2.05
C GLN A 82 23.56 40.07 -3.43
N GLN A 83 22.80 39.12 -4.00
CA GLN A 83 22.25 39.22 -5.35
C GLN A 83 20.74 38.98 -5.31
N PRO A 84 19.96 39.93 -4.75
CA PRO A 84 18.53 39.73 -4.48
C PRO A 84 17.71 39.43 -5.75
N GLU A 85 18.05 40.01 -6.90
CA GLU A 85 17.35 39.71 -8.16
C GLU A 85 17.55 38.25 -8.59
N GLN A 86 18.76 37.72 -8.49
CA GLN A 86 19.06 36.32 -8.82
C GLN A 86 18.47 35.35 -7.78
N GLY A 87 18.54 35.73 -6.50
CA GLY A 87 17.91 34.99 -5.41
C GLY A 87 16.39 34.88 -5.60
N ASN A 88 15.71 36.00 -5.87
CA ASN A 88 14.27 36.01 -6.10
C ASN A 88 13.86 35.19 -7.33
N ALA A 89 14.64 35.26 -8.42
CA ALA A 89 14.38 34.45 -9.61
C ALA A 89 14.51 32.94 -9.32
N LEU A 90 15.55 32.52 -8.59
CA LEU A 90 15.70 31.13 -8.19
C LEU A 90 14.61 30.69 -7.21
N TRP A 91 14.25 31.55 -6.24
CA TRP A 91 13.18 31.26 -5.29
C TRP A 91 11.86 31.01 -6.01
N GLU A 92 11.49 31.83 -7.00
CA GLU A 92 10.24 31.67 -7.73
C GLU A 92 10.20 30.33 -8.48
N GLN A 93 11.30 29.95 -9.15
CA GLN A 93 11.42 28.66 -9.81
C GLN A 93 11.26 27.49 -8.81
N LEU A 94 11.94 27.56 -7.66
CA LEU A 94 11.88 26.50 -6.66
C LEU A 94 10.51 26.44 -5.97
N ARG A 95 9.85 27.58 -5.76
CA ARG A 95 8.52 27.65 -5.14
C ARG A 95 7.47 26.96 -6.02
N GLU A 96 7.45 27.23 -7.32
CA GLU A 96 6.55 26.54 -8.26
C GLU A 96 6.83 25.04 -8.30
N ALA A 97 8.10 24.64 -8.29
CA ALA A 97 8.49 23.23 -8.26
C ALA A 97 8.12 22.55 -6.93
N LEU A 98 8.15 23.25 -5.78
CA LEU A 98 7.75 22.71 -4.48
C LEU A 98 6.28 22.28 -4.47
N GLU A 99 5.39 23.09 -5.06
CA GLU A 99 3.96 22.75 -5.15
C GLU A 99 3.74 21.46 -5.98
N GLN A 100 4.51 21.27 -7.04
CA GLN A 100 4.42 20.07 -7.88
C GLN A 100 5.04 18.84 -7.21
N VAL A 101 6.16 19.01 -6.50
CA VAL A 101 6.75 17.95 -5.68
C VAL A 101 5.78 17.50 -4.60
N ASP A 102 5.17 18.44 -3.90
CA ASP A 102 4.19 18.14 -2.86
C ASP A 102 3.01 17.33 -3.41
N TYR A 103 2.46 17.75 -4.55
CA TYR A 103 1.43 17.00 -5.25
C TYR A 103 1.89 15.58 -5.61
N CYS A 104 3.07 15.41 -6.22
CA CYS A 104 3.57 14.09 -6.62
C CYS A 104 3.79 13.17 -5.41
N LEU A 105 4.36 13.68 -4.33
CA LEU A 105 4.66 12.87 -3.15
C LEU A 105 3.39 12.48 -2.38
N GLN A 106 2.42 13.39 -2.24
CA GLN A 106 1.16 13.10 -1.53
C GLN A 106 0.22 12.19 -2.32
N ASN A 107 0.30 12.18 -3.66
CA ASN A 107 -0.54 11.36 -4.53
C ASN A 107 0.20 10.13 -5.09
N ILE A 108 1.28 9.68 -4.44
CA ILE A 108 2.04 8.49 -4.87
C ILE A 108 1.18 7.20 -4.88
N ARG A 109 0.07 7.15 -4.13
CA ARG A 109 -0.85 6.01 -4.21
C ARG A 109 -1.48 5.86 -5.59
N ASP A 110 -1.79 6.97 -6.26
CA ASP A 110 -2.41 6.92 -7.59
C ASP A 110 -1.47 6.23 -8.59
N GLU A 111 -0.17 6.52 -8.50
CA GLU A 111 0.87 5.82 -9.26
C GLU A 111 0.87 4.30 -8.98
N PHE A 112 0.73 3.88 -7.72
CA PHE A 112 0.65 2.46 -7.37
C PHE A 112 -0.59 1.78 -7.95
N ILE A 113 -1.71 2.48 -7.99
CA ILE A 113 -2.97 1.97 -8.54
C ILE A 113 -2.91 1.90 -10.07
N GLU A 114 -2.51 2.99 -10.72
CA GLU A 114 -2.56 3.12 -12.19
C GLU A 114 -1.56 2.20 -12.90
N ASP A 115 -0.32 2.13 -12.42
CA ASP A 115 0.73 1.36 -13.11
C ASP A 115 0.83 -0.10 -12.65
N PHE A 116 0.34 -0.42 -11.44
CA PHE A 116 0.54 -1.72 -10.79
C PHE A 116 -0.75 -2.41 -10.29
N ASN A 117 -1.92 -1.77 -10.37
CA ASN A 117 -3.16 -2.22 -9.71
C ASN A 117 -2.93 -2.58 -8.22
N LEU A 118 -2.09 -1.80 -7.54
CA LEU A 118 -1.71 -2.01 -6.15
C LEU A 118 -2.46 -1.01 -5.25
N TYR A 119 -3.68 -1.40 -4.83
CA TYR A 119 -4.49 -0.59 -3.91
C TYR A 119 -3.94 -0.57 -2.48
N ALA A 120 -3.23 -1.64 -2.10
CA ALA A 120 -2.67 -1.84 -0.78
C ALA A 120 -1.16 -1.60 -0.76
N TYR A 121 -0.70 -0.62 0.01
CA TYR A 121 0.73 -0.44 0.19
C TYR A 121 1.28 -1.49 1.19
N LEU A 122 2.06 -2.44 0.69
CA LEU A 122 2.57 -3.58 1.46
C LEU A 122 4.09 -3.50 1.61
N THR A 123 4.57 -3.45 2.86
CA THR A 123 6.01 -3.42 3.17
C THR A 123 6.48 -4.77 3.70
N PRO A 124 7.77 -5.12 3.56
CA PRO A 124 8.33 -6.34 4.17
C PRO A 124 8.11 -6.41 5.69
N THR A 125 8.13 -5.28 6.40
CA THR A 125 7.90 -5.22 7.85
C THR A 125 6.47 -5.60 8.21
N PHE A 126 5.48 -5.05 7.49
CA PHE A 126 4.07 -5.39 7.69
C PHE A 126 3.81 -6.86 7.38
N LEU A 127 4.28 -7.35 6.22
CA LEU A 127 4.13 -8.74 5.82
C LEU A 127 4.78 -9.69 6.84
N GLY A 128 5.97 -9.33 7.35
CA GLY A 128 6.66 -10.09 8.38
C GLY A 128 5.91 -10.15 9.70
N ALA A 129 5.27 -9.06 10.11
CA ALA A 129 4.42 -9.02 11.30
C ALA A 129 3.14 -9.86 11.13
N LEU A 130 2.46 -9.72 9.99
CA LEU A 130 1.27 -10.51 9.67
C LEU A 130 1.57 -12.01 9.52
N SER A 131 2.68 -12.39 8.90
CA SER A 131 3.12 -13.78 8.81
C SER A 131 3.43 -14.39 10.18
N LYS A 132 3.87 -13.58 11.17
CA LYS A 132 4.03 -14.03 12.56
C LYS A 132 2.69 -14.22 13.25
N GLU A 133 1.75 -13.30 13.04
CA GLU A 133 0.38 -13.38 13.57
C GLU A 133 -0.38 -14.60 13.07
N LEU A 134 -0.29 -14.89 11.77
CA LEU A 134 -0.87 -16.10 11.18
C LEU A 134 -0.20 -17.37 11.68
N ALA A 135 1.06 -17.29 12.12
CA ALA A 135 1.81 -18.40 12.72
C ALA A 135 1.82 -19.70 11.89
N GLY A 136 1.70 -19.61 10.56
CA GLY A 136 1.65 -20.76 9.65
C GLY A 136 0.27 -21.41 9.50
N LYS A 137 -0.80 -20.83 10.05
CA LYS A 137 -2.18 -21.27 9.84
C LYS A 137 -2.51 -21.40 8.36
N SER A 138 -3.22 -22.46 7.99
CA SER A 138 -3.87 -22.53 6.68
C SER A 138 -4.81 -21.33 6.51
N THR A 139 -4.62 -20.54 5.46
CA THR A 139 -5.24 -19.22 5.32
C THR A 139 -5.96 -19.10 3.98
N LEU A 140 -7.22 -18.64 4.02
CA LEU A 140 -7.95 -18.14 2.86
C LEU A 140 -7.87 -16.61 2.84
N GLU A 141 -7.31 -16.02 1.79
CA GLU A 141 -7.49 -14.60 1.46
C GLU A 141 -8.66 -14.46 0.48
N ILE A 142 -9.67 -13.70 0.89
CA ILE A 142 -10.76 -13.24 0.02
C ILE A 142 -10.55 -11.77 -0.35
N MET A 143 -11.03 -11.38 -1.53
CA MET A 143 -10.82 -10.03 -2.09
C MET A 143 -9.34 -9.72 -2.28
N ALA A 144 -8.59 -10.72 -2.77
CA ALA A 144 -7.14 -10.64 -2.88
C ALA A 144 -6.64 -9.64 -3.94
N GLY A 145 -7.53 -9.12 -4.80
CA GLY A 145 -7.16 -8.32 -5.97
C GLY A 145 -6.13 -9.04 -6.83
N GLN A 146 -4.97 -8.42 -7.00
CA GLN A 146 -3.84 -8.99 -7.75
C GLN A 146 -2.98 -9.98 -6.94
N GLY A 147 -3.31 -10.21 -5.67
CA GLY A 147 -2.69 -11.22 -4.82
C GLY A 147 -1.34 -10.81 -4.21
N TYR A 148 -1.03 -9.50 -4.14
CA TYR A 148 0.23 -9.03 -3.55
C TYR A 148 0.42 -9.48 -2.10
N LEU A 149 -0.64 -9.44 -1.28
CA LEU A 149 -0.58 -9.89 0.11
C LEU A 149 -0.25 -11.39 0.20
N SER A 150 -1.03 -12.22 -0.50
CA SER A 150 -0.75 -13.66 -0.62
C SER A 150 0.65 -13.96 -1.17
N ALA A 151 1.14 -13.23 -2.17
CA ALA A 151 2.49 -13.42 -2.71
C ALA A 151 3.57 -13.17 -1.64
N GLY A 152 3.43 -12.10 -0.86
CA GLY A 152 4.35 -11.76 0.22
C GLY A 152 4.32 -12.78 1.35
N LEU A 153 3.14 -13.24 1.76
CA LEU A 153 3.00 -14.26 2.79
C LEU A 153 3.58 -15.61 2.34
N ARG A 154 3.35 -16.02 1.08
CA ARG A 154 3.95 -17.23 0.49
C ARG A 154 5.47 -17.13 0.42
N ALA A 155 6.01 -15.96 0.07
CA ALA A 155 7.46 -15.74 0.04
C ALA A 155 8.10 -15.84 1.44
N LEU A 156 7.41 -15.38 2.48
CA LEU A 156 7.87 -15.47 3.87
C LEU A 156 7.75 -16.89 4.46
N ARG A 157 6.73 -17.66 4.06
CA ARG A 157 6.49 -19.03 4.53
C ARG A 157 6.03 -19.94 3.37
N PRO A 158 6.97 -20.48 2.57
CA PRO A 158 6.64 -21.30 1.42
C PRO A 158 5.83 -22.58 1.73
N ASP A 159 5.96 -23.09 2.95
CA ASP A 159 5.24 -24.30 3.40
C ASP A 159 3.83 -24.00 3.94
N GLN A 160 3.46 -22.72 4.11
CA GLN A 160 2.13 -22.35 4.60
C GLN A 160 1.10 -22.46 3.46
N THR A 161 0.00 -23.17 3.71
CA THR A 161 -1.14 -23.18 2.78
C THR A 161 -1.82 -21.81 2.78
N ILE A 162 -1.76 -21.13 1.64
CA ILE A 162 -2.42 -19.85 1.40
C ILE A 162 -3.23 -19.97 0.12
N ILE A 163 -4.55 -19.81 0.22
CA ILE A 163 -5.50 -19.80 -0.90
C ILE A 163 -5.92 -18.35 -1.10
N ALA A 164 -5.85 -17.84 -2.33
CA ALA A 164 -6.23 -16.47 -2.64
C ALA A 164 -7.37 -16.48 -3.65
N THR A 165 -8.44 -15.76 -3.36
CA THR A 165 -9.62 -15.66 -4.22
C THR A 165 -10.04 -14.21 -4.39
N ASP A 166 -10.49 -13.88 -5.59
CA ASP A 166 -11.05 -12.58 -5.92
C ASP A 166 -12.08 -12.74 -7.04
N ASN A 167 -13.14 -11.93 -7.07
CA ASN A 167 -14.16 -12.04 -8.12
C ASN A 167 -13.76 -11.31 -9.43
N GLN A 168 -12.65 -10.58 -9.42
CA GLN A 168 -12.10 -9.84 -10.55
C GLN A 168 -13.03 -8.75 -11.10
N ASP A 169 -13.97 -8.22 -10.31
CA ASP A 169 -14.88 -7.16 -10.77
C ASP A 169 -14.15 -5.85 -11.12
N TRP A 170 -12.93 -5.66 -10.62
CA TRP A 170 -12.04 -4.55 -10.98
C TRP A 170 -11.52 -4.62 -12.42
N GLN A 171 -11.62 -5.76 -13.12
CA GLN A 171 -11.16 -5.88 -14.51
C GLN A 171 -11.90 -4.98 -15.51
N TYR A 172 -13.02 -4.37 -15.08
CA TYR A 172 -13.81 -3.42 -15.86
C TYR A 172 -13.48 -1.95 -15.57
N GLN A 173 -12.55 -1.67 -14.64
CA GLN A 173 -12.06 -0.32 -14.39
C GLN A 173 -11.12 0.13 -15.53
N PRO A 174 -11.03 1.44 -15.83
CA PRO A 174 -10.24 1.97 -16.94
C PRO A 174 -8.74 2.05 -16.60
N VAL A 175 -8.19 0.98 -16.01
CA VAL A 175 -6.76 0.80 -15.75
C VAL A 175 -6.24 -0.29 -16.67
N ASP A 176 -4.97 -0.21 -17.05
CA ASP A 176 -4.35 -1.24 -17.87
C ASP A 176 -4.42 -2.58 -17.14
N ALA A 177 -4.89 -3.63 -17.83
CA ALA A 177 -5.02 -4.95 -17.23
C ALA A 177 -3.65 -5.45 -16.73
N VAL A 178 -3.49 -5.50 -15.41
CA VAL A 178 -2.34 -6.13 -14.74
C VAL A 178 -2.69 -7.60 -14.48
N THR A 179 -1.75 -8.50 -14.76
CA THR A 179 -1.90 -9.93 -14.40
C THR A 179 -1.64 -10.10 -12.90
N PRO A 180 -2.40 -10.94 -12.18
CA PRO A 180 -2.10 -11.25 -10.78
C PRO A 180 -0.65 -11.68 -10.59
N VAL A 181 0.00 -11.20 -9.52
CA VAL A 181 1.41 -11.49 -9.24
C VAL A 181 1.62 -12.89 -8.67
N THR A 182 0.52 -13.57 -8.34
CA THR A 182 0.49 -14.94 -7.86
C THR A 182 -0.83 -15.59 -8.28
N LEU A 183 -0.98 -16.90 -8.07
CA LEU A 183 -2.27 -17.57 -8.25
C LEU A 183 -3.33 -16.94 -7.35
N VAL A 184 -4.36 -16.39 -7.99
CA VAL A 184 -5.63 -15.92 -7.44
C VAL A 184 -6.75 -16.62 -8.21
N GLU A 185 -7.56 -17.42 -7.53
CA GLU A 185 -8.70 -18.09 -8.15
C GLU A 185 -9.84 -17.07 -8.34
N ASN A 186 -10.44 -17.05 -9.54
CA ASN A 186 -11.65 -16.26 -9.76
C ASN A 186 -12.83 -16.94 -9.05
N LEU A 187 -13.15 -16.42 -7.86
CA LEU A 187 -14.19 -16.94 -6.98
C LEU A 187 -14.67 -15.83 -6.05
N ASP A 188 -15.99 -15.66 -5.93
CA ASP A 188 -16.56 -14.68 -5.02
C ASP A 188 -16.32 -15.07 -3.55
N ALA A 189 -16.36 -14.06 -2.67
CA ALA A 189 -15.99 -14.23 -1.26
C ALA A 189 -16.87 -15.26 -0.52
N LEU A 190 -18.18 -15.31 -0.79
CA LEU A 190 -19.09 -16.24 -0.11
C LEU A 190 -18.90 -17.67 -0.62
N ALA A 191 -18.75 -17.85 -1.93
CA ALA A 191 -18.45 -19.15 -2.52
C ALA A 191 -17.05 -19.66 -2.14
N ALA A 192 -16.08 -18.76 -1.95
CA ALA A 192 -14.75 -19.11 -1.43
C ALA A 192 -14.84 -19.68 0.00
N ILE A 193 -15.66 -19.07 0.87
CA ILE A 193 -15.94 -19.58 2.21
C ILE A 193 -16.65 -20.94 2.13
N ASP A 194 -17.68 -21.09 1.28
CA ASP A 194 -18.36 -22.39 1.09
C ASP A 194 -17.38 -23.50 0.68
N LYS A 195 -16.44 -23.18 -0.21
CA LYS A 195 -15.49 -24.14 -0.77
C LYS A 195 -14.36 -24.49 0.19
N TYR A 196 -13.81 -23.47 0.88
CA TYR A 196 -12.54 -23.59 1.60
C TYR A 196 -12.63 -23.39 3.11
N GLY A 197 -13.75 -22.90 3.66
CA GLY A 197 -13.89 -22.59 5.08
C GLY A 197 -13.55 -23.78 5.99
N ASN A 198 -13.96 -24.99 5.62
CA ASN A 198 -13.62 -26.23 6.35
C ASN A 198 -12.15 -26.69 6.21
N GLN A 199 -11.33 -26.01 5.41
CA GLN A 199 -9.95 -26.38 5.08
C GLN A 199 -8.93 -25.40 5.64
N VAL A 200 -9.38 -24.30 6.24
CA VAL A 200 -8.53 -23.20 6.69
C VAL A 200 -8.76 -22.86 8.15
N GLU A 201 -7.75 -22.33 8.80
CA GLU A 201 -7.78 -21.89 10.20
C GLU A 201 -7.90 -20.37 10.34
N ALA A 202 -7.62 -19.65 9.25
CA ALA A 202 -7.72 -18.19 9.17
C ALA A 202 -8.37 -17.74 7.86
N ILE A 203 -9.16 -16.68 7.94
CA ILE A 203 -9.64 -15.92 6.79
C ILE A 203 -9.06 -14.50 6.89
N LEU A 204 -8.44 -14.03 5.82
CA LEU A 204 -8.03 -12.65 5.60
C LEU A 204 -9.01 -12.01 4.61
N MET A 205 -9.64 -10.91 4.99
CA MET A 205 -10.38 -10.06 4.05
C MET A 205 -9.63 -8.76 3.84
N SER A 206 -9.28 -8.51 2.58
CA SER A 206 -8.37 -7.46 2.16
C SER A 206 -9.14 -6.35 1.45
N TRP A 207 -9.29 -5.17 2.08
CA TRP A 207 -9.87 -3.95 1.52
C TRP A 207 -11.20 -4.18 0.77
N ALA A 208 -12.23 -4.64 1.49
CA ALA A 208 -13.54 -4.85 0.86
C ALA A 208 -14.11 -3.52 0.31
N PRO A 209 -14.87 -3.55 -0.80
CA PRO A 209 -15.46 -2.33 -1.34
C PRO A 209 -16.55 -1.79 -0.41
N ASP A 210 -16.51 -0.48 -0.15
CA ASP A 210 -17.49 0.27 0.65
C ASP A 210 -18.85 0.46 -0.06
N THR A 211 -18.88 0.21 -1.37
CA THR A 211 -20.08 0.34 -2.23
C THR A 211 -21.05 -0.86 -2.15
N SER A 212 -20.74 -1.88 -1.35
CA SER A 212 -21.57 -3.08 -1.17
C SER A 212 -21.51 -3.59 0.28
N ASP A 213 -22.44 -4.47 0.66
CA ASP A 213 -22.48 -5.08 2.01
C ASP A 213 -21.88 -6.50 2.06
N ILE A 214 -21.04 -6.85 1.09
CA ILE A 214 -20.47 -8.20 0.95
C ILE A 214 -19.63 -8.61 2.16
N ASP A 215 -18.93 -7.66 2.76
CA ASP A 215 -18.11 -7.81 3.96
C ASP A 215 -18.96 -8.18 5.21
N TRP A 216 -20.14 -7.59 5.35
CA TRP A 216 -21.09 -7.91 6.37
C TRP A 216 -21.66 -9.31 6.16
N GLN A 217 -21.99 -9.68 4.93
CA GLN A 217 -22.45 -11.03 4.59
C GLN A 217 -21.36 -12.08 4.89
N VAL A 218 -20.10 -11.79 4.56
CA VAL A 218 -18.93 -12.61 4.91
C VAL A 218 -18.85 -12.82 6.42
N LEU A 219 -18.94 -11.74 7.22
CA LEU A 219 -18.89 -11.84 8.68
C LEU A 219 -20.03 -12.69 9.25
N GLN A 220 -21.26 -12.52 8.73
CA GLN A 220 -22.39 -13.34 9.16
C GLN A 220 -22.17 -14.82 8.84
N LYS A 221 -21.67 -15.12 7.63
CA LYS A 221 -21.40 -16.49 7.19
C LYS A 221 -20.33 -17.15 8.06
N ILE A 222 -19.22 -16.46 8.32
CA ILE A 222 -18.15 -16.96 9.20
C ILE A 222 -18.71 -17.23 10.60
N ARG A 223 -19.48 -16.30 11.20
CA ARG A 223 -20.08 -16.50 12.53
C ARG A 223 -21.05 -17.69 12.58
N GLN A 224 -21.77 -17.94 11.50
CA GLN A 224 -22.77 -19.01 11.43
C GLN A 224 -22.14 -20.39 11.20
N GLU A 225 -21.15 -20.48 10.33
CA GLU A 225 -20.65 -21.75 9.79
C GLU A 225 -19.25 -22.11 10.27
N HIS A 226 -18.43 -21.11 10.62
CA HIS A 226 -17.03 -21.25 10.98
C HIS A 226 -16.63 -20.37 12.19
N PRO A 227 -17.36 -20.41 13.31
CA PRO A 227 -17.15 -19.49 14.44
C PRO A 227 -15.77 -19.62 15.11
N GLU A 228 -15.04 -20.70 14.86
CA GLU A 228 -13.68 -20.94 15.36
C GLU A 228 -12.56 -20.37 14.48
N ILE A 229 -12.85 -19.98 13.22
CA ILE A 229 -11.84 -19.44 12.31
C ILE A 229 -11.34 -18.09 12.83
N THR A 230 -10.02 -17.87 12.73
CA THR A 230 -9.45 -16.54 12.95
C THR A 230 -9.81 -15.64 11.78
N PHE A 231 -10.71 -14.67 11.98
CA PHE A 231 -11.04 -13.69 10.96
C PHE A 231 -10.26 -12.39 11.16
N LEU A 232 -9.43 -12.04 10.16
CA LEU A 232 -8.72 -10.77 10.12
C LEU A 232 -9.20 -9.93 8.94
N VAL A 233 -9.36 -8.64 9.18
CA VAL A 233 -9.80 -7.67 8.19
C VAL A 233 -8.77 -6.56 8.10
N ILE A 234 -8.37 -6.21 6.87
CA ILE A 234 -7.52 -5.06 6.59
C ILE A 234 -8.37 -4.01 5.88
N GLY A 235 -8.48 -2.82 6.46
CA GLY A 235 -9.33 -1.75 5.95
C GLY A 235 -9.18 -0.45 6.71
N GLU A 236 -9.81 0.60 6.21
CA GLU A 236 -9.89 1.93 6.82
C GLU A 236 -11.23 2.10 7.55
N PHE A 237 -11.19 2.12 8.88
CA PHE A 237 -12.38 2.25 9.70
C PHE A 237 -13.13 3.55 9.39
N LYS A 238 -14.34 3.44 8.84
CA LYS A 238 -15.19 4.57 8.42
C LYS A 238 -14.54 5.47 7.35
N GLY A 239 -13.70 4.88 6.49
CA GLY A 239 -13.07 5.56 5.37
C GLY A 239 -13.47 4.92 4.04
N ALA A 240 -12.47 4.65 3.20
CA ALA A 240 -12.63 4.21 1.82
C ALA A 240 -12.78 2.69 1.63
N THR A 241 -12.89 1.90 2.71
CA THR A 241 -13.08 0.45 2.62
C THR A 241 -14.15 -0.03 3.58
N ASP A 242 -14.71 -1.19 3.23
CA ASP A 242 -15.75 -1.91 3.95
C ASP A 242 -17.02 -1.07 4.14
N SER A 243 -18.15 -1.73 4.27
CA SER A 243 -19.45 -1.10 4.41
C SER A 243 -19.64 -0.44 5.77
N GLU A 244 -20.47 0.60 5.79
CA GLU A 244 -20.87 1.25 7.04
C GLU A 244 -21.49 0.24 8.03
N ILE A 245 -22.29 -0.71 7.54
CA ILE A 245 -22.95 -1.71 8.38
C ILE A 245 -21.94 -2.67 9.03
N PHE A 246 -20.89 -3.07 8.31
CA PHE A 246 -19.82 -3.89 8.86
C PHE A 246 -19.11 -3.13 9.99
N TRP A 247 -18.65 -1.90 9.73
CA TRP A 247 -17.93 -1.12 10.74
C TRP A 247 -18.75 -0.81 12.00
N GLN A 248 -20.07 -0.67 11.86
CA GLN A 248 -20.96 -0.42 13.01
C GLN A 248 -21.28 -1.67 13.81
N SER A 249 -21.23 -2.85 13.19
CA SER A 249 -21.78 -4.09 13.76
C SER A 249 -20.74 -5.16 14.10
N ALA A 250 -19.53 -5.03 13.56
CA ALA A 250 -18.41 -5.92 13.87
C ALA A 250 -17.80 -5.61 15.25
N THR A 251 -17.36 -6.64 15.99
CA THR A 251 -16.50 -6.42 17.15
C THR A 251 -15.05 -6.42 16.67
N LEU A 252 -14.44 -5.24 16.67
CA LEU A 252 -13.09 -5.01 16.14
C LEU A 252 -12.06 -5.01 17.27
N ASN A 253 -10.98 -5.76 17.08
CA ASN A 253 -9.79 -5.69 17.94
C ASN A 253 -8.60 -5.29 17.06
N GLU A 254 -8.10 -4.06 17.21
CA GLU A 254 -6.89 -3.62 16.51
C GLU A 254 -5.68 -4.50 16.90
N LEU A 255 -4.85 -4.84 15.91
CA LEU A 255 -3.59 -5.54 16.17
C LEU A 255 -2.45 -4.51 16.24
N ASP A 256 -2.37 -3.79 17.35
CA ASP A 256 -1.47 -2.65 17.56
C ASP A 256 -0.02 -2.91 17.13
N ALA A 257 0.52 -4.09 17.45
CA ALA A 257 1.89 -4.46 17.10
C ALA A 257 2.11 -4.58 15.59
N ILE A 258 1.10 -4.96 14.82
CA ILE A 258 1.14 -5.02 13.36
C ILE A 258 0.85 -3.63 12.79
N ASN A 259 -0.16 -2.93 13.31
CA ASN A 259 -0.53 -1.58 12.87
C ASN A 259 0.63 -0.59 13.02
N ALA A 260 1.45 -0.71 14.07
CA ALA A 260 2.65 0.10 14.25
C ALA A 260 3.72 -0.07 13.15
N THR A 261 3.61 -1.09 12.28
CA THR A 261 4.51 -1.29 11.13
C THR A 261 4.06 -0.57 9.86
N ARG A 262 2.89 0.09 9.90
CA ARG A 262 2.29 0.85 8.79
C ARG A 262 2.25 2.34 9.15
N PRO A 263 3.39 3.05 9.12
CA PRO A 263 3.34 4.49 9.30
C PRO A 263 2.46 5.13 8.21
N PRO A 264 1.68 6.17 8.54
CA PRO A 264 0.89 6.89 7.55
C PRO A 264 1.84 7.56 6.56
N PHE A 265 1.51 7.50 5.28
CA PHE A 265 2.22 8.21 4.22
C PHE A 265 1.30 9.04 3.33
N ASP A 266 0.00 8.80 3.40
CA ASP A 266 -1.05 9.55 2.71
C ASP A 266 -2.29 9.68 3.63
N LEU A 267 -3.45 9.98 3.03
CA LEU A 267 -4.69 10.25 3.75
C LEU A 267 -5.44 8.99 4.21
N ILE A 268 -5.04 7.78 3.79
CA ILE A 268 -5.76 6.54 4.06
C ILE A 268 -5.21 5.89 5.34
N ASP A 269 -6.01 5.84 6.42
CA ASP A 269 -5.62 5.21 7.71
C ASP A 269 -6.00 3.74 7.77
N GLU A 270 -5.41 2.94 6.90
CA GLU A 270 -5.66 1.51 6.80
C GLU A 270 -4.97 0.69 7.91
N LYS A 271 -5.75 -0.15 8.58
CA LYS A 271 -5.31 -0.98 9.71
C LYS A 271 -5.76 -2.42 9.55
N ILE A 272 -5.15 -3.31 10.34
CA ILE A 272 -5.60 -4.68 10.52
C ILE A 272 -6.34 -4.87 11.84
N TYR A 273 -7.45 -5.59 11.77
CA TYR A 273 -8.33 -5.92 12.88
C TYR A 273 -8.52 -7.43 12.96
N ARG A 274 -8.57 -7.97 14.19
CA ARG A 274 -9.20 -9.26 14.44
C ARG A 274 -10.68 -9.04 14.74
N VAL A 275 -11.53 -9.76 14.02
CA VAL A 275 -12.98 -9.55 14.04
C VAL A 275 -13.68 -10.76 14.66
N SER A 276 -14.64 -10.51 15.55
CA SER A 276 -15.49 -11.52 16.21
C SER A 276 -16.96 -11.11 16.22
#